data_AF-A0AA42XMN7-F1
#
_entry.id   AF-A0AA42XMN7-F1
#
_cell.length_a   1.000
_cell.length_b   1.000
_cell.length_c   1.000
_cell.angle_alpha   90.00
_cell.angle_beta   90.00
_cell.angle_gamma   90.00
#
_symmetry.space_group_name_H-M   'P 1'
#
loop_
_entity.id
_entity.type
_entity.pdbx_description
1 polymer ?
#
loop_
_entity_poly.entity_id
_entity_poly.type
_entity_poly.pdbx_seq_one_letter_code
_entity_poly.pdbx_strand_id
1 'polypeptide(L)'
;MLMSEGALSDQEAGKVIGSSKAYARALLQFERDAAGNPEAQDLTTLYRAAVARTLGPDMALASFACGYSLCMGEIHNGNADGFSHWTRTFGDDSAAPQYAFMSGEFLQGGGQSIGRFVFSTDPAANGITTR
;
A
#
# COMPACT_ATOMS: atom_id res chain seq x y z
N MET A 1 -4.17 -12.72 -9.45
CA MET A 1 -4.15 -12.87 -7.97
C MET A 1 -2.94 -12.08 -7.51
N LEU A 2 -3.06 -11.20 -6.50
CA LEU A 2 -1.94 -10.33 -6.10
C LEU A 2 -0.75 -11.14 -5.54
N MET A 3 -1.03 -12.23 -4.84
CA MET A 3 -0.02 -13.21 -4.44
C MET A 3 0.07 -14.37 -5.43
N SER A 4 1.28 -14.79 -5.76
CA SER A 4 1.57 -16.01 -6.51
C SER A 4 2.77 -16.70 -5.86
N GLU A 5 2.62 -17.97 -5.48
CA GLU A 5 3.69 -18.78 -4.85
C GLU A 5 4.35 -18.13 -3.61
N GLY A 6 3.59 -17.31 -2.87
CA GLY A 6 4.10 -16.59 -1.69
C GLY A 6 4.83 -15.27 -2.01
N ALA A 7 4.90 -14.86 -3.27
CA ALA A 7 5.46 -13.57 -3.70
C ALA A 7 4.35 -12.62 -4.20
N LEU A 8 4.60 -11.31 -4.11
CA LEU A 8 3.76 -10.31 -4.75
C LEU A 8 4.00 -10.34 -6.27
N SER A 9 2.95 -10.48 -7.08
CA SER A 9 3.08 -10.41 -8.54
C SER A 9 3.23 -8.96 -8.99
N ASP A 10 4.38 -8.65 -9.62
CA ASP A 10 4.68 -7.33 -10.18
C ASP A 10 3.63 -6.91 -11.21
N GLN A 11 3.30 -7.83 -12.11
CA GLN A 11 2.34 -7.55 -13.18
C GLN A 11 0.94 -7.25 -12.63
N GLU A 12 0.47 -8.03 -11.65
CA GLU A 12 -0.88 -7.83 -11.10
C GLU A 12 -0.93 -6.63 -10.17
N ALA A 13 0.09 -6.42 -9.33
CA ALA A 13 0.22 -5.24 -8.49
C ALA A 13 0.31 -3.95 -9.33
N GLY A 14 1.10 -3.97 -10.40
CA GLY A 14 1.20 -2.86 -11.36
C GLY A 14 -0.13 -2.53 -12.02
N LYS A 15 -0.90 -3.55 -12.44
CA LYS A 15 -2.27 -3.35 -12.99
C LYS A 15 -3.22 -2.73 -11.96
N VAL A 16 -3.14 -3.15 -10.70
CA VAL A 16 -3.97 -2.62 -9.61
C VAL A 16 -3.61 -1.18 -9.29
N ILE A 17 -2.33 -0.90 -9.06
CA ILE A 17 -1.80 0.45 -8.76
C ILE A 17 -2.09 1.42 -9.90
N GLY A 18 -1.85 1.00 -11.15
CA GLY A 18 -1.98 1.81 -12.36
C GLY A 18 -3.42 2.16 -12.78
N SER A 19 -4.44 1.58 -12.16
CA SER A 19 -5.84 1.77 -12.58
C SER A 19 -6.75 2.08 -11.40
N SER A 20 -7.37 3.26 -11.39
CA SER A 20 -8.31 3.66 -10.32
C SER A 20 -9.47 2.66 -10.15
N LYS A 21 -9.94 2.06 -11.25
CA LYS A 21 -11.00 1.03 -11.20
C LYS A 21 -10.48 -0.30 -10.63
N ALA A 22 -9.25 -0.70 -10.95
CA ALA A 22 -8.67 -1.91 -10.39
C ALA A 22 -8.35 -1.72 -8.91
N TYR A 23 -7.75 -0.59 -8.54
CA TYR A 23 -7.47 -0.17 -7.17
C TYR A 23 -8.73 -0.20 -6.29
N ALA A 24 -9.79 0.51 -6.69
CA ALA A 24 -11.01 0.57 -5.89
C ALA A 24 -11.66 -0.82 -5.67
N ARG A 25 -11.59 -1.70 -6.68
CA ARG A 25 -12.08 -3.08 -6.56
C ARG A 25 -11.22 -3.92 -5.62
N ALA A 26 -9.90 -3.78 -5.68
CA ALA A 26 -8.98 -4.47 -4.80
C ALA A 26 -9.15 -3.99 -3.34
N LEU A 27 -9.28 -2.68 -3.13
CA LEU A 27 -9.53 -2.10 -1.81
C LEU A 27 -10.82 -2.66 -1.19
N LEU A 28 -11.93 -2.66 -1.94
CA LEU A 28 -13.19 -3.27 -1.48
C LEU A 28 -13.06 -4.76 -1.17
N GLN A 29 -12.18 -5.48 -1.88
CA GLN A 29 -11.92 -6.88 -1.57
C GLN A 29 -11.18 -7.03 -0.25
N PHE A 30 -10.15 -6.21 -0.01
CA PHE A 30 -9.40 -6.23 1.25
C PHE A 30 -10.29 -5.88 2.43
N GLU A 31 -11.17 -4.88 2.29
CA GLU A 31 -12.14 -4.52 3.32
C GLU A 31 -13.13 -5.66 3.62
N ARG A 32 -13.59 -6.38 2.59
CA ARG A 32 -14.45 -7.56 2.77
C ARG A 32 -13.71 -8.72 3.45
N ASP A 33 -12.47 -8.97 3.06
CA ASP A 33 -11.63 -10.00 3.67
C ASP A 33 -11.38 -9.68 5.15
N ALA A 34 -11.13 -8.40 5.46
CA ALA A 34 -10.95 -7.92 6.84
C ALA A 34 -12.22 -8.03 7.68
N ALA A 35 -13.42 -7.81 7.11
CA ALA A 35 -14.67 -7.83 7.87
C ALA A 35 -14.92 -9.17 8.60
N GLY A 36 -14.43 -10.28 8.04
CA GLY A 36 -14.52 -11.61 8.63
C GLY A 36 -13.26 -12.10 9.36
N ASN A 37 -12.19 -11.29 9.40
CA ASN A 37 -10.88 -11.71 9.89
C ASN A 37 -10.32 -10.69 10.92
N PRO A 38 -10.37 -10.99 12.22
CA PRO A 38 -9.82 -10.13 13.27
C PRO A 38 -8.34 -9.79 13.08
N GLU A 39 -7.52 -10.74 12.61
CA GLU A 39 -6.09 -10.49 12.38
C GLU A 39 -5.86 -9.43 11.30
N ALA A 40 -6.69 -9.43 10.26
CA ALA A 40 -6.63 -8.43 9.20
C ALA A 40 -7.11 -7.05 9.66
N GLN A 41 -8.05 -7.00 10.61
CA GLN A 41 -8.49 -5.75 11.25
C GLN A 41 -7.39 -5.16 12.15
N ASP A 42 -6.71 -6.01 12.92
CA ASP A 42 -5.57 -5.63 13.75
C ASP A 42 -4.41 -5.13 12.87
N LEU A 43 -4.08 -5.85 11.80
CA LEU A 43 -3.08 -5.43 10.82
C LEU A 43 -3.45 -4.08 10.17
N THR A 44 -4.72 -3.91 9.77
CA THR A 44 -5.20 -2.64 9.22
C THR A 44 -5.00 -1.50 10.22
N THR A 45 -5.28 -1.72 11.50
CA THR A 45 -5.14 -0.71 12.55
C THR A 45 -3.67 -0.36 12.79
N LEU A 46 -2.82 -1.37 12.96
CA LEU A 46 -1.39 -1.22 13.19
C LEU A 46 -0.71 -0.47 12.05
N TYR A 47 -0.93 -0.91 10.81
CA TYR A 47 -0.26 -0.31 9.66
C TYR A 47 -0.86 1.03 9.26
N ARG A 48 -2.16 1.28 9.51
CA ARG A 48 -2.71 2.63 9.33
C ARG A 48 -2.01 3.63 10.24
N ALA A 49 -1.77 3.26 11.51
CA ALA A 49 -1.01 4.11 12.43
C ALA A 49 0.45 4.31 11.98
N ALA A 50 1.06 3.29 11.35
CA ALA A 50 2.41 3.37 10.78
C ALA A 50 2.52 4.28 9.56
N VAL A 51 1.59 4.16 8.64
CA VAL A 51 1.50 5.08 7.51
C VAL A 51 1.28 6.50 8.05
N ALA A 52 0.31 6.70 8.95
CA ALA A 52 -0.02 8.03 9.47
C ALA A 52 1.15 8.74 10.17
N ARG A 53 1.94 8.02 10.99
CA ARG A 53 3.08 8.62 11.71
C ARG A 53 4.27 8.97 10.82
N THR A 54 4.33 8.41 9.61
CA THR A 54 5.42 8.65 8.65
C THR A 54 5.07 9.67 7.56
N LEU A 55 3.80 10.10 7.47
CA LEU A 55 3.36 11.12 6.51
C LEU A 55 4.09 12.45 6.75
N GLY A 56 4.55 13.06 5.65
CA GLY A 56 5.11 14.39 5.66
C GLY A 56 4.05 15.50 5.72
N PRO A 57 4.47 16.78 5.79
CA PRO A 57 3.56 17.90 5.61
C PRO A 57 2.89 17.82 4.23
N ASP A 58 1.62 18.23 4.15
CA ASP A 58 0.81 18.22 2.92
C ASP A 58 0.52 16.83 2.32
N MET A 59 0.65 15.77 3.13
CA MET A 59 0.29 14.41 2.76
C MET A 59 -0.90 13.91 3.59
N ALA A 60 -1.77 13.13 2.96
CA ALA A 60 -2.93 12.52 3.62
C ALA A 60 -3.17 11.10 3.14
N LEU A 61 -3.42 10.18 4.08
CA LEU A 61 -3.85 8.82 3.77
C LEU A 61 -5.31 8.84 3.33
N ALA A 62 -5.57 8.69 2.03
CA ALA A 62 -6.90 8.76 1.44
C ALA A 62 -7.68 7.44 1.59
N SER A 63 -7.00 6.32 1.43
CA SER A 63 -7.58 4.99 1.65
C SER A 63 -6.52 4.00 2.10
N PHE A 64 -6.92 3.00 2.89
CA PHE A 64 -6.03 1.96 3.37
C PHE A 64 -6.83 0.76 3.86
N ALA A 65 -6.40 -0.44 3.50
CA ALA A 65 -6.95 -1.68 4.02
C ALA A 65 -5.90 -2.80 3.98
N CYS A 66 -6.01 -3.76 4.89
CA CYS A 66 -5.29 -5.03 4.85
C CYS A 66 -6.30 -6.17 4.79
N GLY A 67 -6.07 -7.17 3.93
CA GLY A 67 -6.99 -8.33 3.78
C GLY A 67 -6.53 -9.56 4.55
N TYR A 68 -5.26 -9.91 4.42
CA TYR A 68 -4.58 -10.98 5.17
C TYR A 68 -3.17 -10.45 5.50
N SER A 69 -2.13 -11.03 4.91
CA SER A 69 -0.76 -10.52 4.98
C SER A 69 -0.45 -9.45 3.93
N LEU A 70 -1.44 -8.97 3.18
CA LEU A 70 -1.28 -7.86 2.24
C LEU A 70 -2.02 -6.63 2.73
N CYS A 71 -1.39 -5.49 2.55
CA CYS A 71 -1.96 -4.17 2.78
C CYS A 71 -1.82 -3.31 1.52
N MET A 72 -2.81 -2.47 1.25
CA MET A 72 -2.76 -1.50 0.16
C MET A 72 -3.31 -0.15 0.61
N GLY A 73 -2.83 0.92 -0.01
CA GLY A 73 -3.28 2.26 0.31
C GLY A 73 -3.02 3.29 -0.78
N GLU A 74 -3.63 4.45 -0.57
CA GLU A 74 -3.51 5.63 -1.40
C GLU A 74 -3.21 6.84 -0.53
N ILE A 75 -2.18 7.58 -0.90
CA ILE A 75 -1.81 8.84 -0.27
C ILE A 75 -1.99 9.96 -1.28
N HIS A 76 -2.64 11.04 -0.85
CA HIS A 76 -2.65 12.30 -1.57
C HIS A 76 -1.49 13.14 -1.09
N ASN A 77 -0.82 13.81 -2.01
CA ASN A 77 0.41 14.53 -1.77
C ASN A 77 0.39 15.87 -2.52
N GLY A 78 0.62 16.97 -1.81
CA GLY A 78 0.67 18.31 -2.38
C GLY A 78 2.05 18.73 -2.91
N ASN A 79 3.06 17.86 -2.83
CA ASN A 79 4.46 18.19 -3.12
C ASN A 79 5.07 17.18 -4.10
N ALA A 80 5.74 17.63 -5.17
CA ALA A 80 6.30 16.76 -6.20
C ALA A 80 7.22 15.62 -5.69
N ASP A 81 7.90 15.79 -4.55
CA ASP A 81 8.81 14.77 -3.99
C ASP A 81 8.27 14.03 -2.77
N GLY A 82 7.11 14.44 -2.26
CA GLY A 82 6.57 14.00 -0.96
C GLY A 82 6.36 12.49 -0.88
N PHE A 83 5.76 11.88 -1.90
CA PHE A 83 5.52 10.44 -1.92
C PHE A 83 6.80 9.63 -1.98
N SER A 84 7.77 10.00 -2.82
CA SER A 84 9.07 9.32 -2.90
C SER A 84 9.87 9.40 -1.60
N HIS A 85 9.73 10.51 -0.86
CA HIS A 85 10.34 10.65 0.46
C HIS A 85 9.63 9.77 1.48
N TRP A 86 8.30 9.79 1.48
CA TRP A 86 7.49 8.95 2.36
C TRP A 86 7.77 7.46 2.18
N THR A 87 7.92 6.95 0.94
CA THR A 87 8.21 5.52 0.73
C THR A 87 9.52 5.09 1.39
N ARG A 88 10.54 5.95 1.43
CA ARG A 88 11.79 5.71 2.15
C ARG A 88 11.56 5.73 3.66
N THR A 89 10.94 6.79 4.18
CA THR A 89 10.66 6.93 5.63
C THR A 89 9.81 5.78 6.18
N PHE A 90 8.81 5.34 5.43
CA PHE A 90 7.96 4.21 5.80
C PHE A 90 8.72 2.87 5.71
N GLY A 91 9.59 2.71 4.72
CA GLY A 91 10.46 1.53 4.62
C GLY A 91 11.47 1.39 5.76
N ASP A 92 11.90 2.51 6.35
CA ASP A 92 12.84 2.54 7.49
C ASP A 92 12.14 2.36 8.86
N ASP A 93 10.80 2.27 8.88
CA ASP A 93 10.02 2.14 10.11
C ASP A 93 10.10 0.72 10.70
N SER A 94 11.08 0.50 11.57
CA SER A 94 11.30 -0.79 12.23
C SER A 94 10.14 -1.28 13.09
N ALA A 95 9.20 -0.41 13.47
CA ALA A 95 8.02 -0.78 14.25
C ALA A 95 6.88 -1.33 13.37
N ALA A 96 6.99 -1.25 12.04
CA ALA A 96 6.04 -1.78 11.08
C ALA A 96 6.77 -2.33 9.83
N PRO A 97 7.50 -3.45 9.96
CA PRO A 97 8.31 -4.00 8.88
C PRO A 97 7.46 -4.44 7.69
N GLN A 98 7.82 -3.97 6.50
CA GLN A 98 7.16 -4.31 5.25
C GLN A 98 8.03 -5.19 4.36
N TYR A 99 7.40 -6.05 3.58
CA TYR A 99 8.01 -6.98 2.63
C TYR A 99 7.33 -6.85 1.27
N ALA A 100 8.05 -7.14 0.19
CA ALA A 100 7.54 -7.05 -1.19
C ALA A 100 6.72 -5.77 -1.46
N PHE A 101 7.32 -4.60 -1.17
CA PHE A 101 6.66 -3.32 -1.37
C PHE A 101 6.68 -2.90 -2.83
N MET A 102 5.52 -2.49 -3.34
CA MET A 102 5.37 -1.89 -4.66
C MET A 102 4.53 -0.62 -4.58
N SER A 103 4.90 0.37 -5.38
CA SER A 103 4.19 1.66 -5.41
C SER A 103 4.22 2.30 -6.79
N GLY A 104 3.28 3.20 -7.03
CA GLY A 104 3.26 4.10 -8.19
C GLY A 104 2.73 5.46 -7.81
N GLU A 105 3.35 6.51 -8.37
CA GLU A 105 2.94 7.90 -8.19
C GLU A 105 2.33 8.44 -9.48
N PHE A 106 1.19 9.10 -9.35
CA PHE A 106 0.39 9.61 -10.45
C PHE A 106 0.16 11.11 -10.26
N LEU A 107 0.78 11.91 -11.12
CA LEU A 107 0.60 13.36 -11.10
C LEU A 107 -0.87 13.73 -11.29
N GLN A 108 -1.33 14.62 -10.42
CA GLN A 108 -2.58 15.34 -10.55
C GLN A 108 -2.27 16.76 -11.04
N GLY A 109 -3.29 17.46 -11.56
CA GLY A 109 -3.13 18.87 -11.94
C GLY A 109 -2.71 19.72 -10.73
N GLY A 110 -2.01 20.83 -10.99
CA GLY A 110 -1.68 21.81 -9.94
C GLY A 110 -0.56 21.40 -8.98
N GLY A 111 0.33 20.47 -9.38
CA GLY A 111 1.48 20.04 -8.56
C GLY A 111 1.14 19.02 -7.47
N GLN A 112 -0.10 18.53 -7.45
CA GLN A 112 -0.52 17.45 -6.59
C GLN A 112 -0.16 16.09 -7.20
N SER A 113 -0.04 15.06 -6.39
CA SER A 113 0.10 13.68 -6.84
C SER A 113 -0.69 12.73 -5.96
N ILE A 114 -1.00 11.57 -6.53
CA ILE A 114 -1.57 10.45 -5.81
C ILE A 114 -0.56 9.32 -5.85
N GLY A 115 -0.13 8.87 -4.67
CA GLY A 115 0.70 7.69 -4.53
C GLY A 115 -0.12 6.48 -4.10
N ARG A 116 -0.05 5.39 -4.86
CA ARG A 116 -0.67 4.11 -4.50
C ARG A 116 0.40 3.10 -4.20
N PHE A 117 0.13 2.24 -3.23
CA PHE A 117 1.08 1.23 -2.80
C PHE A 117 0.38 -0.05 -2.36
N VAL A 118 1.13 -1.15 -2.44
CA VAL A 118 0.80 -2.46 -1.89
C VAL A 118 2.06 -3.06 -1.29
N PHE A 119 1.92 -3.79 -0.19
CA PHE A 119 3.02 -4.52 0.43
C PHE A 119 2.50 -5.72 1.21
N SER A 120 3.42 -6.60 1.58
CA SER A 120 3.17 -7.70 2.49
C SER A 120 3.72 -7.43 3.89
N THR A 121 3.04 -7.96 4.89
CA THR A 121 3.47 -8.00 6.30
C THR A 121 4.12 -9.33 6.68
N ASP A 122 4.11 -10.30 5.76
CA ASP A 122 4.66 -11.64 5.97
C ASP A 122 6.15 -11.68 5.56
N PRO A 123 7.08 -11.97 6.50
CA PRO A 123 8.51 -12.09 6.18
C PRO A 123 8.83 -13.24 5.22
N ALA A 124 7.96 -14.26 5.10
CA ALA A 124 8.12 -15.31 4.11
C ALA A 124 7.79 -14.81 2.68
N ALA A 125 7.03 -13.72 2.58
CA ALA A 125 6.65 -13.07 1.33
C ALA A 125 7.61 -11.92 0.93
N ASN A 126 8.93 -12.19 1.00
CA ASN A 126 9.96 -11.18 0.71
C ASN A 126 10.36 -11.12 -0.79
N GLY A 127 9.52 -11.62 -1.69
CA GLY A 127 9.78 -11.67 -3.11
C GLY A 127 8.75 -10.88 -3.91
N ILE A 128 9.20 -10.19 -4.95
CA ILE A 128 8.36 -9.70 -6.04
C ILE A 128 8.63 -10.60 -7.25
N THR A 129 7.58 -11.20 -7.83
CA THR A 129 7.70 -12.06 -9.01
C THR A 129 7.24 -11.34 -10.27
N THR A 130 8.06 -11.41 -11.33
CA THR A 130 7.83 -10.75 -12.61
C THR A 130 7.09 -11.62 -13.64
N ARG A 131 6.61 -12.81 -13.24
CA ARG A 131 5.91 -13.74 -14.16
C ARG A 131 4.56 -13.20 -14.62
#